data_AF-A0A2T4V7A5-F1
#
_entry.id   AF-A0A2T4V7A5-F1
#
_cell.length_a   1.000
_cell.length_b   1.000
_cell.length_c   1.000
_cell.angle_alpha   90.00
_cell.angle_beta   90.00
_cell.angle_gamma   90.00
#
_symmetry.space_group_name_H-M   'P 1'
#
loop_
_entity.id
_entity.type
_entity.pdbx_description
1 polymer ?
#
loop_
_entity_poly.entity_id
_entity_poly.type
_entity_poly.pdbx_seq_one_letter_code
_entity_poly.pdbx_strand_id
1 'polypeptide(L)' 'MARTHAKTSHHSPSQQVPETSARSGVPSHRNGPTHEQIARRAYELFLSRGASHGRHEDDWIQAERELRLGR' A
#
# COMPACT_ATOMS: atom_id res chain seq x y z
N MET A 1 22.56 30.61 27.80
CA MET A 1 22.35 29.19 28.13
C MET A 1 20.89 28.83 27.85
N ALA A 2 20.69 27.75 27.09
CA ALA A 2 19.46 26.97 26.87
C ALA A 2 18.14 27.72 26.53
N ARG A 3 17.83 27.81 25.24
CA ARG A 3 16.44 27.77 24.73
C ARG A 3 16.24 26.43 24.05
N THR A 4 15.58 25.48 24.72
CA THR A 4 15.15 24.23 24.11
C THR A 4 13.65 24.31 23.83
N HIS A 5 13.31 24.31 22.56
CA HIS A 5 11.93 24.38 22.08
C HIS A 5 11.29 22.99 22.21
N ALA A 6 10.21 22.88 22.98
CA ALA A 6 9.28 21.77 22.89
C ALA A 6 8.46 21.90 21.61
N LYS A 7 8.44 20.86 20.77
CA LYS A 7 7.35 20.64 19.81
C LYS A 7 7.34 19.19 19.35
N THR A 8 6.38 18.43 19.88
CA THR A 8 5.88 17.21 19.26
C THR A 8 5.53 17.56 17.81
N SER A 9 6.25 16.98 16.85
CA SER A 9 5.94 17.14 15.43
C SER A 9 5.20 15.88 15.02
N HIS A 10 3.87 15.98 15.04
CA HIS A 10 2.99 14.97 14.48
C HIS A 10 3.30 14.93 12.98
N HIS A 11 4.08 13.94 12.55
CA HIS A 11 4.24 13.67 11.13
C HIS A 11 2.93 13.04 10.64
N SER A 12 2.00 13.89 10.19
CA SER A 12 0.86 13.46 9.38
C SER A 12 1.39 12.65 8.20
N PRO A 13 0.98 11.39 8.01
CA PRO A 13 1.18 10.73 6.74
C PRO A 13 0.29 11.47 5.75
N SER A 14 0.90 12.40 5.00
CA SER A 14 0.29 12.96 3.81
C SER A 14 0.11 11.79 2.85
N GLN A 15 -1.07 11.16 2.92
CA GLN A 15 -1.54 10.19 1.96
C GLN A 15 -1.60 10.89 0.62
N GLN A 16 -0.49 10.82 -0.10
CA GLN A 16 -0.47 11.06 -1.52
C GLN A 16 -1.41 10.02 -2.11
N VAL A 17 -2.53 10.51 -2.61
CA VAL A 17 -3.39 9.83 -3.56
C VAL A 17 -2.72 9.95 -4.94
N PRO A 18 -2.21 8.87 -5.54
CA PRO A 18 -2.11 8.81 -6.97
C PRO A 18 -3.48 8.36 -7.49
N GLU A 19 -4.36 9.33 -7.75
CA GLU A 19 -5.44 9.15 -8.71
C GLU A 19 -4.87 9.11 -10.13
N THR A 20 -4.25 7.99 -10.49
CA THR A 20 -4.08 7.50 -11.87
C THR A 20 -3.75 6.00 -11.71
N SER A 21 -4.55 5.02 -12.14
CA SER A 21 -5.05 4.88 -13.49
C SER A 21 -6.17 3.83 -13.50
N ALA A 22 -7.41 4.30 -13.63
CA ALA A 22 -8.52 3.49 -14.07
C ALA A 22 -8.38 3.23 -15.59
N ARG A 23 -7.50 2.30 -15.96
CA ARG A 23 -7.58 1.46 -17.18
C ARG A 23 -6.27 0.70 -17.32
N SER A 24 -6.27 -0.57 -17.01
CA SER A 24 -5.49 -1.57 -17.75
C SER A 24 -6.10 -2.92 -17.48
N GLY A 25 -6.43 -3.60 -18.58
CA GLY A 25 -7.36 -4.70 -18.63
C GLY A 25 -6.96 -5.88 -17.75
N VAL A 26 -7.98 -6.66 -17.41
CA VAL A 26 -7.88 -7.99 -16.80
C VAL A 26 -6.67 -8.74 -17.35
N PRO A 27 -5.60 -8.90 -16.56
CA PRO A 27 -4.49 -9.73 -16.96
C PRO A 27 -4.98 -11.17 -16.80
N SER A 28 -5.52 -11.76 -17.86
CA SER A 28 -5.77 -13.19 -17.97
C SER A 28 -4.43 -13.92 -17.97
N HIS A 29 -3.75 -13.96 -16.82
CA HIS A 29 -2.51 -14.70 -16.67
C HIS A 29 -2.85 -16.08 -16.12
N ARG A 30 -2.82 -17.06 -17.03
CA ARG A 30 -2.91 -18.49 -16.71
C ARG A 30 -1.75 -19.01 -15.85
N ASN A 31 -0.91 -18.12 -15.28
CA ASN A 31 0.34 -18.39 -14.59
C ASN A 31 0.54 -17.47 -13.35
N GLY A 32 -0.42 -17.45 -12.43
CA GLY A 32 -0.30 -16.78 -11.13
C GLY A 32 -0.35 -15.23 -11.18
N PRO A 33 -0.42 -14.58 -10.01
CA PRO A 33 -0.48 -13.13 -9.94
C PRO A 33 0.87 -12.48 -10.27
N THR A 34 0.82 -11.39 -11.04
CA THR A 34 2.01 -10.60 -11.35
C THR A 34 2.39 -9.70 -10.18
N HIS A 35 3.67 -9.33 -10.11
CA HIS A 35 4.17 -8.39 -9.10
C HIS A 35 3.39 -7.07 -9.10
N GLU A 36 2.97 -6.59 -10.27
CA GLU A 36 2.20 -5.35 -10.39
C GLU A 36 0.79 -5.50 -9.78
N GLN A 37 0.15 -6.66 -9.96
CA GLN A 37 -1.13 -6.96 -9.31
C GLN A 37 -0.96 -7.01 -7.78
N ILE A 38 0.10 -7.66 -7.30
CA ILE A 38 0.41 -7.76 -5.87
C ILE A 38 0.68 -6.36 -5.30
N ALA A 39 1.49 -5.54 -5.98
CA ALA A 39 1.80 -4.18 -5.57
C ALA A 39 0.53 -3.31 -5.47
N ARG A 40 -0.34 -3.37 -6.47
CA ARG A 40 -1.62 -2.66 -6.45
C ARG A 40 -2.48 -3.10 -5.26
N ARG A 41 -2.61 -4.41 -5.04
CA ARG A 41 -3.42 -4.94 -3.95
C ARG A 41 -2.82 -4.63 -2.58
N ALA A 42 -1.50 -4.67 -2.42
CA ALA A 42 -0.81 -4.29 -1.20
C ALA A 42 -0.99 -2.80 -0.89
N TYR A 43 -0.99 -1.95 -1.92
CA TYR A 43 -1.29 -0.53 -1.77
C TYR A 43 -2.72 -0.27 -1.31
N GLU A 44 -3.70 -1.00 -1.85
CA GLU A 44 -5.10 -0.95 -1.37
C GLU A 44 -5.21 -1.34 0.11
N LEU A 45 -4.51 -2.40 0.55
CA LEU A 45 -4.45 -2.82 1.95
C LEU A 45 -3.79 -1.75 2.84
N PHE A 46 -2.69 -1.15 2.36
CA PHE A 46 -2.01 -0.04 3.02
C PHE A 46 -2.95 1.16 3.24
N LEU A 47 -3.73 1.54 2.24
CA LEU A 47 -4.70 2.63 2.37
C LEU A 47 -5.85 2.26 3.33
N SER A 48 -6.38 1.03 3.24
CA SER A 48 -7.48 0.55 4.06
C SER A 48 -7.17 0.54 5.56
N ARG A 49 -5.90 0.29 5.93
CA ARG A 49 -5.40 0.37 7.32
C ARG A 49 -4.97 1.77 7.76
N GLY A 50 -5.27 2.81 6.97
CA GLY A 50 -4.96 4.20 7.29
C GLY A 50 -3.52 4.62 6.97
N ALA A 51 -2.90 4.03 5.95
CA ALA A 51 -1.56 4.38 5.46
C ALA A 51 -0.45 4.35 6.52
N SER A 52 -0.60 3.45 7.50
CA SER A 52 0.39 3.29 8.55
C SER A 52 1.68 2.68 7.98
N HIS A 53 2.82 3.33 8.20
CA HIS A 53 4.10 2.77 7.76
C HIS A 53 4.46 1.52 8.60
N GLY A 54 5.34 0.66 8.06
CA GLY A 54 5.89 -0.48 8.80
C GLY A 54 5.19 -1.83 8.65
N ARG A 55 4.11 -1.95 7.87
CA ARG A 55 3.47 -3.25 7.56
C ARG A 55 3.34 -3.53 6.06
N HIS A 56 4.16 -2.85 5.24
CA HIS A 56 4.19 -3.01 3.79
C HIS A 56 4.50 -4.45 3.36
N GLU A 57 5.37 -5.16 4.08
CA GLU A 57 5.65 -6.58 3.83
C GLU A 57 4.42 -7.46 4.12
N ASP A 58 3.70 -7.18 5.21
CA ASP A 58 2.50 -7.91 5.59
C ASP A 58 1.38 -7.71 4.55
N ASP A 59 1.19 -6.45 4.11
CA ASP A 59 0.27 -6.09 3.01
C ASP A 59 0.65 -6.80 1.71
N TRP A 60 1.95 -6.92 1.40
CA TRP A 60 2.45 -7.60 0.21
C TRP A 60 2.13 -9.10 0.24
N ILE A 61 2.42 -9.78 1.35
CA ILE A 61 2.15 -11.22 1.51
C ILE A 61 0.63 -11.47 1.52
N GLN A 62 -0.15 -10.58 2.13
CA GLN A 62 -1.61 -10.67 2.10
C GLN A 62 -2.16 -10.49 0.68
N ALA A 63 -1.68 -9.49 -0.06
CA ALA A 63 -2.04 -9.25 -1.45
C ALA A 63 -1.72 -10.44 -2.35
N GLU A 64 -0.52 -11.02 -2.23
CA GLU A 64 -0.15 -12.22 -2.99
C GLU A 64 -1.09 -13.39 -2.69
N ARG A 65 -1.42 -13.62 -1.42
CA ARG A 65 -2.37 -14.67 -1.03
C ARG A 65 -3.76 -14.44 -1.61
N GLU A 66 -4.30 -13.23 -1.51
CA GLU A 66 -5.63 -12.92 -2.05
C GLU A 66 -5.69 -13.14 -3.56
N LEU A 67 -4.68 -12.68 -4.30
CA LEU A 67 -4.62 -12.86 -5.75
C LEU A 67 -4.37 -14.31 -6.16
N ARG A 68 -3.64 -15.11 -5.36
CA ARG A 68 -3.47 -16.56 -5.58
C ARG A 68 -4.77 -17.33 -5.31
N LEU A 69 -5.58 -16.87 -4.37
CA LEU A 69 -6.88 -17.47 -4.06
C LEU A 69 -7.99 -17.04 -5.03
N GLY A 70 -7.75 -16.06 -5.89
CA GLY A 70 -8.73 -15.54 -6.85
C GLY A 70 -9.86 -14.73 -6.21
N ARG A 71 -9.57 -14.08 -5.08
CA ARG A 71 -10.50 -13.20 -4.35
C ARG A 71 -10.38 -11.76 -4.82
#